data_AF-A0A7X9D9A3-F1
#
_entry.id   AF-A0A7X9D9A3-F1
#
_cell.length_a   1.000
_cell.length_b   1.000
_cell.length_c   1.000
_cell.angle_alpha   90.00
_cell.angle_beta   90.00
_cell.angle_gamma   90.00
#
_symmetry.space_group_name_H-M   'P 1'
#
loop_
_entity.id
_entity.type
_entity.pdbx_description
1 polymer ?
#
loop_
_entity_poly.entity_id
_entity_poly.type
_entity_poly.pdbx_seq_one_letter_code
_entity_poly.pdbx_strand_id
1 'polypeptide(L)'
;MKFTSSLKLKLIYVFRINDAEHQGCLKIGETTSDDENIWGLEPNSKALNDAARKRINQYTQTAGIRYELLYTELAVYSRNGIIQSFSDAEVHNVLIRSGIQRKTFDTKNKANEWFVTDLETVKKAIAAVKEGRESLKAGEITHERSPIVFRPEQREAIDKTKKQFRNSNEMLWYAKMRFGKTLSALQVVKEMNFTRTLILTHRPVV
;
A
#
# COMPACT_ATOMS: atom_id res chain seq x y z
N MET A 1 20.17 34.00 -17.70
CA MET A 1 19.53 33.19 -16.63
C MET A 1 19.02 31.90 -17.26
N LYS A 2 19.54 30.74 -16.85
CA LYS A 2 18.98 29.44 -17.25
C LYS A 2 17.87 29.11 -16.26
N PHE A 3 16.62 29.13 -16.70
CA PHE A 3 15.49 28.63 -15.90
C PHE A 3 15.55 27.11 -15.90
N THR A 4 16.06 26.51 -14.82
CA THR A 4 15.86 25.09 -14.54
C THR A 4 14.44 24.94 -13.99
N SER A 5 13.49 24.61 -14.87
CA SER A 5 12.18 24.17 -14.43
C SER A 5 12.35 22.87 -13.64
N SER A 6 12.21 22.93 -12.31
CA SER A 6 12.18 21.76 -11.44
C SER A 6 10.86 21.03 -11.63
N LEU A 7 10.80 20.17 -12.66
CA LEU A 7 9.67 19.29 -12.90
C LEU A 7 9.60 18.26 -11.75
N LYS A 8 8.89 18.62 -10.69
CA LYS A 8 8.62 17.70 -9.58
C LYS A 8 7.64 16.64 -10.04
N LEU A 9 8.08 15.39 -10.05
CA LEU A 9 7.27 14.26 -10.47
C LEU A 9 6.16 13.99 -9.46
N LYS A 10 4.93 13.82 -9.93
CA LYS A 10 3.81 13.39 -9.10
C LYS A 10 3.84 11.87 -8.89
N LEU A 11 3.38 11.44 -7.73
CA LEU A 11 3.18 10.04 -7.38
C LEU A 11 1.85 9.86 -6.66
N ILE A 12 1.20 8.72 -6.91
CA ILE A 12 0.05 8.24 -6.14
C ILE A 12 0.55 7.36 -5.02
N TYR A 13 -0.04 7.51 -3.83
CA TYR A 13 0.18 6.63 -2.70
C TYR A 13 -1.15 6.09 -2.18
N VAL A 14 -1.11 4.85 -1.70
CA VAL A 14 -2.24 4.16 -1.09
C VAL A 14 -1.82 3.70 0.29
N PHE A 15 -2.60 4.07 1.30
CA PHE A 15 -2.34 3.63 2.67
C PHE A 15 -3.65 3.28 3.40
N ARG A 16 -3.50 2.58 4.51
CA ARG A 16 -4.59 2.30 5.45
C ARG A 16 -4.25 2.69 6.87
N ILE A 17 -5.27 2.90 7.67
CA ILE A 17 -5.17 2.99 9.13
C ILE A 17 -5.80 1.71 9.69
N ASN A 18 -5.08 1.05 10.60
CA ASN A 18 -5.48 -0.25 11.16
C ASN A 18 -6.25 -0.07 12.47
N ASP A 19 -7.31 0.73 12.45
CA ASP A 19 -8.28 0.86 13.54
C ASP A 19 -9.66 0.36 13.10
N ALA A 20 -10.61 0.34 14.05
CA ALA A 20 -11.97 -0.12 13.78
C ALA A 20 -12.73 0.81 12.81
N GLU A 21 -12.44 2.11 12.87
CA GLU A 21 -13.16 3.12 12.09
C GLU A 21 -12.78 3.04 10.60
N HIS A 22 -11.52 2.76 10.27
CA HIS A 22 -10.97 2.68 8.92
C HIS A 22 -10.91 1.25 8.37
N GLN A 23 -11.51 0.27 9.06
CA GLN A 23 -11.51 -1.11 8.64
C GLN A 23 -12.06 -1.27 7.19
N GLY A 24 -11.30 -1.98 6.35
CA GLY A 24 -11.65 -2.20 4.94
C GLY A 24 -11.52 -0.98 4.04
N CYS A 25 -10.92 0.11 4.52
CA CYS A 25 -10.86 1.37 3.80
C CYS A 25 -9.42 1.74 3.44
N LEU A 26 -9.24 2.18 2.21
CA LEU A 26 -7.97 2.67 1.70
C LEU A 26 -8.08 4.14 1.38
N LYS A 27 -7.05 4.90 1.76
CA LYS A 27 -6.87 6.28 1.34
C LYS A 27 -5.97 6.31 0.12
N ILE A 28 -6.44 6.98 -0.93
CA ILE A 28 -5.69 7.21 -2.16
C ILE A 28 -5.41 8.71 -2.24
N GLY A 29 -4.14 9.09 -2.26
CA GLY A 29 -3.74 10.48 -2.38
C GLY A 29 -2.54 10.66 -3.30
N GLU A 30 -2.25 11.91 -3.64
CA GLU A 30 -1.08 12.30 -4.42
C GLU A 30 -0.05 13.12 -3.63
N THR A 31 1.21 13.04 -4.05
CA THR A 31 2.28 13.96 -3.62
C THR A 31 3.29 14.13 -4.73
N THR A 32 4.22 15.07 -4.57
CA THR A 32 5.38 15.21 -5.43
C THR A 32 6.61 14.55 -4.80
N SER A 33 7.46 13.97 -5.65
CA SER A 33 8.82 13.57 -5.33
C SER A 33 9.78 14.72 -5.61
N ASP A 34 10.78 14.88 -4.74
CA ASP A 34 11.91 15.79 -4.98
C ASP A 34 13.02 15.10 -5.82
N ASP A 35 12.86 13.82 -6.16
CA ASP A 35 13.78 13.06 -7.03
C ASP A 35 13.54 13.40 -8.51
N GLU A 36 14.57 13.92 -9.17
CA GLU A 36 14.53 14.34 -10.58
C GLU A 36 14.72 13.16 -11.54
N ASN A 37 15.14 11.98 -11.06
CA ASN A 37 15.40 10.83 -11.91
C ASN A 37 14.15 9.95 -12.07
N ILE A 38 13.53 10.01 -13.24
CA ILE A 38 12.36 9.18 -13.60
C ILE A 38 12.76 7.69 -13.77
N TRP A 39 13.99 7.43 -14.22
CA TRP A 39 14.44 6.09 -14.58
C TRP A 39 14.81 5.29 -13.31
N GLY A 40 14.04 4.24 -13.03
CA GLY A 40 14.23 3.37 -11.86
C GLY A 40 13.24 3.60 -10.71
N LEU A 41 12.27 4.51 -10.87
CA LEU A 41 11.16 4.68 -9.92
C LEU A 41 10.04 3.66 -10.19
N GLU A 42 10.40 2.38 -10.07
CA GLU A 42 9.43 1.29 -10.05
C GLU A 42 8.40 1.50 -8.91
N PRO A 43 7.17 0.94 -9.04
CA PRO A 43 6.21 0.97 -7.96
C PRO A 43 6.81 0.46 -6.64
N ASN A 44 6.51 1.13 -5.53
CA ASN A 44 7.09 0.86 -4.20
C ASN A 44 8.61 1.03 -4.09
N SER A 45 9.27 1.72 -5.01
CA SER A 45 10.68 2.09 -4.84
C SER A 45 10.88 2.92 -3.57
N LYS A 46 12.10 2.87 -3.03
CA LYS A 46 12.45 3.55 -1.77
C LYS A 46 12.14 5.05 -1.83
N ALA A 47 12.51 5.72 -2.91
CA ALA A 47 12.29 7.14 -3.11
C ALA A 47 10.79 7.51 -3.08
N LEU A 48 9.94 6.75 -3.79
CA LEU A 48 8.49 6.98 -3.79
C LEU A 48 7.88 6.75 -2.40
N ASN A 49 8.31 5.70 -1.70
CA ASN A 49 7.83 5.41 -0.36
C ASN A 49 8.23 6.50 0.64
N ASP A 50 9.46 7.01 0.57
CA ASP A 50 9.95 8.06 1.46
C ASP A 50 9.19 9.38 1.23
N ALA A 51 8.94 9.74 -0.04
CA ALA A 51 8.12 10.90 -0.39
C ALA A 51 6.66 10.77 0.09
N ALA A 52 6.03 9.62 -0.13
CA ALA A 52 4.69 9.33 0.36
C ALA A 52 4.62 9.40 1.90
N ARG A 53 5.59 8.80 2.61
CA ARG A 53 5.65 8.85 4.07
C ARG A 53 5.82 10.27 4.59
N LYS A 54 6.70 11.07 3.96
CA LYS A 54 6.88 12.49 4.29
C LYS A 54 5.55 13.24 4.18
N ARG A 55 4.77 13.01 3.11
CA ARG A 55 3.44 13.61 2.94
C ARG A 55 2.44 13.14 3.99
N ILE A 56 2.34 11.82 4.23
CA ILE A 56 1.38 11.26 5.19
C ILE A 56 1.68 11.74 6.62
N ASN A 57 2.96 11.83 6.99
CA ASN A 57 3.39 12.30 8.31
C ASN A 57 2.96 13.75 8.61
N GLN A 58 2.86 14.62 7.60
CA GLN A 58 2.44 16.02 7.79
C GLN A 58 1.09 16.17 8.50
N TYR A 59 0.18 15.20 8.33
CA TYR A 59 -1.16 15.25 8.92
C TYR A 59 -1.46 14.08 9.87
N THR A 60 -0.64 13.02 9.91
CA THR A 60 -0.83 11.89 10.83
C THR A 60 0.06 11.95 12.07
N GLN A 61 1.25 12.56 11.97
CA GLN A 61 2.25 12.50 13.04
C GLN A 61 1.82 13.26 14.29
N THR A 62 1.30 14.48 14.13
CA THR A 62 0.82 15.31 15.25
C THR A 62 -0.33 14.66 16.01
N ALA A 63 -1.18 13.91 15.30
CA ALA A 63 -2.31 13.19 15.87
C ALA A 63 -1.93 11.79 16.41
N GLY A 64 -0.66 11.36 16.30
CA GLY A 64 -0.22 10.04 16.75
C GLY A 64 -0.84 8.87 15.98
N ILE A 65 -1.38 9.12 14.78
CA ILE A 65 -2.10 8.12 13.99
C ILE A 65 -1.08 7.18 13.33
N ARG A 66 -1.20 5.88 13.61
CA ARG A 66 -0.39 4.85 12.96
C ARG A 66 -1.03 4.43 11.64
N TYR A 67 -0.22 4.40 10.59
CA TYR A 67 -0.66 4.01 9.25
C TYR A 67 0.26 2.94 8.64
N GLU A 68 -0.25 2.27 7.61
CA GLU A 68 0.50 1.33 6.79
C GLU A 68 0.44 1.76 5.33
N LEU A 69 1.59 2.14 4.77
CA LEU A 69 1.75 2.44 3.35
C LEU A 69 1.72 1.12 2.57
N LEU A 70 0.75 0.98 1.66
CA LEU A 70 0.51 -0.25 0.91
C LEU A 70 1.07 -0.21 -0.51
N TYR A 71 1.03 0.97 -1.13
CA TYR A 71 1.44 1.13 -2.52
C TYR A 71 1.88 2.55 -2.85
N THR A 72 2.89 2.68 -3.69
CA THR A 72 3.27 3.93 -4.35
C THR A 72 3.58 3.69 -5.82
N GLU A 73 3.21 4.64 -6.67
CA GLU A 73 3.48 4.58 -8.10
C GLU A 73 3.57 5.98 -8.69
N LEU A 74 4.43 6.18 -9.70
CA LEU A 74 4.48 7.44 -10.42
C LEU A 74 3.14 7.75 -11.10
N ALA A 75 2.70 9.00 -10.94
CA ALA A 75 1.48 9.51 -11.54
C ALA A 75 1.70 10.01 -12.97
N VAL A 76 2.45 9.21 -13.75
CA VAL A 76 2.92 9.54 -15.09
C VAL A 76 2.76 8.31 -15.99
N TYR A 77 2.39 8.52 -17.26
CA TYR A 77 2.32 7.49 -18.29
C TYR A 77 2.72 8.06 -19.65
N SER A 78 3.07 7.19 -20.59
CA SER A 78 3.39 7.58 -21.97
C SER A 78 2.27 7.14 -22.89
N ARG A 79 1.75 8.07 -23.69
CA ARG A 79 0.76 7.79 -24.74
C ARG A 79 1.21 8.46 -26.03
N ASN A 80 1.35 7.67 -27.10
CA ASN A 80 1.84 8.15 -28.40
C ASN A 80 3.19 8.89 -28.33
N GLY A 81 4.08 8.48 -27.43
CA GLY A 81 5.39 9.12 -27.22
C GLY A 81 5.36 10.42 -26.40
N ILE A 82 4.19 10.84 -25.92
CA ILE A 82 4.03 12.01 -25.05
C ILE A 82 3.88 11.54 -23.60
N ILE A 83 4.71 12.08 -22.73
CA ILE A 83 4.61 11.86 -21.29
C ILE A 83 3.46 12.71 -20.75
N GLN A 84 2.45 12.05 -20.18
CA GLN A 84 1.31 12.68 -19.53
C GLN A 84 1.33 12.36 -18.03
N SER A 85 0.77 13.26 -17.22
CA SER A 85 0.58 13.04 -15.80
C SER A 85 -0.90 12.92 -15.48
N PHE A 86 -1.23 12.23 -14.40
CA PHE A 86 -2.58 12.15 -13.86
C PHE A 86 -2.58 12.49 -12.37
N SER A 87 -3.78 12.68 -11.83
CA SER A 87 -4.02 13.03 -10.44
C SER A 87 -4.73 11.93 -9.67
N ASP A 88 -4.67 11.98 -8.35
CA ASP A 88 -5.49 11.12 -7.49
C ASP A 88 -7.00 11.30 -7.75
N ALA A 89 -7.44 12.51 -8.11
CA ALA A 89 -8.82 12.80 -8.49
C ALA A 89 -9.29 11.97 -9.70
N GLU A 90 -8.42 11.71 -10.68
CA GLU A 90 -8.76 10.85 -11.81
C GLU A 90 -8.93 9.38 -11.37
N VAL A 91 -8.07 8.91 -10.47
CA VAL A 91 -8.20 7.57 -9.87
C VAL A 91 -9.50 7.47 -9.07
N HIS A 92 -9.84 8.51 -8.29
CA HIS A 92 -11.09 8.57 -7.54
C HIS A 92 -12.30 8.52 -8.48
N ASN A 93 -12.27 9.24 -9.59
CA ASN A 93 -13.36 9.25 -10.57
C ASN A 93 -13.58 7.85 -11.16
N VAL A 94 -12.51 7.13 -11.51
CA VAL A 94 -12.61 5.74 -11.95
C VAL A 94 -13.25 4.87 -10.89
N LEU A 95 -12.82 4.96 -9.62
CA LEU A 95 -13.39 4.17 -8.54
C LEU A 95 -14.89 4.46 -8.35
N ILE A 96 -15.29 5.74 -8.34
CA ILE A 96 -16.68 6.17 -8.17
C ILE A 96 -17.56 5.66 -9.33
N ARG A 97 -17.10 5.85 -10.57
CA ARG A 97 -17.82 5.38 -11.77
C ARG A 97 -17.91 3.85 -11.83
N SER A 98 -17.03 3.14 -11.13
CA SER A 98 -17.06 1.68 -10.97
C SER A 98 -17.97 1.22 -9.82
N GLY A 99 -18.69 2.13 -9.15
CA GLY A 99 -19.59 1.80 -8.05
C GLY A 99 -18.90 1.59 -6.69
N ILE A 100 -17.62 1.95 -6.56
CA ILE A 100 -16.88 1.80 -5.31
C ILE A 100 -17.23 2.95 -4.37
N GLN A 101 -17.67 2.60 -3.17
CA GLN A 101 -18.18 3.56 -2.20
C GLN A 101 -17.03 4.36 -1.55
N ARG A 102 -17.22 5.69 -1.49
CA ARG A 102 -16.42 6.54 -0.61
C ARG A 102 -16.83 6.32 0.84
N LYS A 103 -15.86 6.39 1.74
CA LYS A 103 -16.13 6.45 3.17
C LYS A 103 -16.09 7.89 3.66
N THR A 104 -17.18 8.32 4.28
CA THR A 104 -17.29 9.62 4.93
C THR A 104 -17.25 9.41 6.43
N PHE A 105 -16.19 9.92 7.08
CA PHE A 105 -16.00 9.82 8.53
C PHE A 105 -16.73 10.94 9.29
N ASP A 106 -16.78 12.15 8.71
CA ASP A 106 -17.52 13.28 9.25
C ASP A 106 -18.13 14.10 8.10
N THR A 107 -19.40 14.47 8.21
CA THR A 107 -20.10 15.34 7.27
C THR A 107 -19.54 16.76 7.20
N LYS A 108 -18.80 17.23 8.22
CA LYS A 108 -18.22 18.58 8.23
C LYS A 108 -16.85 18.66 7.56
N ASN A 109 -16.02 17.63 7.74
CA ASN A 109 -14.70 17.54 7.14
C ASN A 109 -14.75 16.59 5.93
N LYS A 110 -14.77 17.15 4.72
CA LYS A 110 -14.81 16.41 3.45
C LYS A 110 -13.55 15.55 3.24
N ALA A 111 -13.44 14.44 3.97
CA ALA A 111 -12.40 13.43 3.78
C ALA A 111 -12.73 12.57 2.54
N ASN A 112 -12.65 13.19 1.36
CA ASN A 112 -13.13 12.63 0.08
C ASN A 112 -12.20 11.58 -0.56
N GLU A 113 -11.15 11.19 0.14
CA GLU A 113 -10.03 10.39 -0.39
C GLU A 113 -10.06 8.93 0.09
N TRP A 114 -11.05 8.56 0.90
CA TRP A 114 -11.19 7.22 1.45
C TRP A 114 -12.23 6.39 0.71
N PHE A 115 -11.87 5.15 0.40
CA PHE A 115 -12.70 4.22 -0.37
C PHE A 115 -12.78 2.87 0.34
N VAL A 116 -13.97 2.28 0.36
CA VAL A 116 -14.18 0.91 0.86
C VAL A 116 -13.80 -0.06 -0.26
N THR A 117 -12.53 -0.45 -0.31
CA THR A 117 -11.97 -1.24 -1.41
C THR A 117 -10.69 -1.96 -0.99
N ASP A 118 -10.19 -2.83 -1.84
CA ASP A 118 -8.91 -3.52 -1.66
C ASP A 118 -7.79 -2.92 -2.52
N LEU A 119 -6.55 -3.28 -2.20
CA LEU A 119 -5.39 -2.69 -2.86
C LEU A 119 -5.35 -3.02 -4.35
N GLU A 120 -5.77 -4.23 -4.71
CA GLU A 120 -5.74 -4.70 -6.09
C GLU A 120 -6.73 -3.93 -6.98
N THR A 121 -7.92 -3.62 -6.47
CA THR A 121 -8.87 -2.76 -7.20
C THR A 121 -8.30 -1.35 -7.41
N VAL A 122 -7.59 -0.80 -6.42
CA VAL A 122 -6.94 0.53 -6.57
C VAL A 122 -5.86 0.50 -7.66
N LYS A 123 -5.02 -0.55 -7.70
CA LYS A 123 -4.01 -0.71 -8.76
C LYS A 123 -4.65 -0.80 -10.15
N LYS A 124 -5.75 -1.54 -10.27
CA LYS A 124 -6.50 -1.61 -11.53
C LYS A 124 -7.13 -0.27 -11.91
N ALA A 125 -7.59 0.52 -10.93
CA ALA A 125 -8.07 1.88 -11.19
C ALA A 125 -6.95 2.80 -11.70
N ILE A 126 -5.75 2.72 -11.12
CA ILE A 126 -4.58 3.45 -11.62
C ILE A 126 -4.24 3.02 -13.06
N ALA A 127 -4.23 1.71 -13.34
CA ALA A 127 -4.02 1.21 -14.70
C ALA A 127 -5.09 1.70 -15.68
N ALA A 128 -6.37 1.71 -15.27
CA ALA A 128 -7.47 2.22 -16.07
C ALA A 128 -7.29 3.70 -16.43
N VAL A 129 -6.83 4.55 -15.49
CA VAL A 129 -6.49 5.95 -15.78
C VAL A 129 -5.40 6.05 -16.84
N LYS A 130 -4.32 5.28 -16.71
CA LYS A 130 -3.21 5.25 -17.68
C LYS A 130 -3.65 4.78 -19.07
N GLU A 131 -4.64 3.90 -19.13
CA GLU A 131 -5.27 3.42 -20.36
C GLU A 131 -6.30 4.40 -20.95
N GLY A 132 -6.63 5.48 -20.23
CA GLY A 132 -7.66 6.45 -20.61
C GLY A 132 -9.10 5.93 -20.45
N ARG A 133 -9.30 4.92 -19.58
CA ARG A 133 -10.61 4.39 -19.23
C ARG A 133 -11.22 5.17 -18.07
N GLU A 134 -12.54 5.29 -18.11
CA GLU A 134 -13.31 6.04 -17.12
C GLU A 134 -13.88 5.18 -15.99
N SER A 135 -13.84 3.85 -16.10
CA SER A 135 -14.36 2.89 -15.13
C SER A 135 -13.70 1.51 -15.25
N LEU A 136 -13.89 0.70 -14.22
CA LEU A 136 -13.52 -0.71 -14.15
C LEU A 136 -14.69 -1.58 -14.62
N LYS A 137 -14.36 -2.70 -15.25
CA LYS A 137 -15.31 -3.79 -15.54
C LYS A 137 -15.65 -4.55 -14.26
N ALA A 138 -16.80 -5.22 -14.22
CA ALA A 138 -17.22 -6.00 -13.04
C ALA A 138 -16.18 -7.06 -12.61
N GLY A 139 -15.51 -7.73 -13.57
CA GLY A 139 -14.45 -8.71 -13.26
C GLY A 139 -13.11 -8.09 -12.83
N GLU A 140 -12.94 -6.78 -12.93
CA GLU A 140 -11.75 -6.07 -12.45
C GLU A 140 -11.87 -5.73 -10.96
N ILE A 141 -13.08 -5.58 -10.42
CA ILE A 141 -13.31 -5.28 -9.01
C ILE A 141 -13.03 -6.54 -8.17
N THR A 142 -12.15 -6.42 -7.18
CA THR A 142 -11.79 -7.52 -6.27
C THR A 142 -12.17 -7.21 -4.84
N HIS A 143 -12.21 -8.26 -4.03
CA HIS A 143 -12.42 -8.18 -2.60
C HIS A 143 -11.29 -8.91 -1.87
N GLU A 144 -10.93 -8.39 -0.69
CA GLU A 144 -9.98 -9.01 0.24
C GLU A 144 -8.55 -9.21 -0.31
N ARG A 145 -8.16 -8.58 -1.42
CA ARG A 145 -6.77 -8.64 -1.94
C ARG A 145 -5.86 -7.53 -1.40
N SER A 146 -6.05 -7.17 -0.13
CA SER A 146 -5.14 -6.30 0.61
C SER A 146 -4.17 -7.13 1.46
N PRO A 147 -2.95 -6.63 1.77
CA PRO A 147 -2.03 -7.33 2.66
C PRO A 147 -2.69 -7.66 4.02
N ILE A 148 -2.38 -8.84 4.57
CA ILE A 148 -2.95 -9.30 5.84
C ILE A 148 -2.56 -8.33 6.97
N VAL A 149 -3.55 -7.93 7.78
CA VAL A 149 -3.30 -7.21 9.04
C VAL A 149 -2.98 -8.24 10.12
N PHE A 150 -1.73 -8.26 10.58
CA PHE A 150 -1.34 -9.13 11.68
C PHE A 150 -1.84 -8.58 13.02
N ARG A 151 -2.37 -9.48 13.86
CA ARG A 151 -2.75 -9.14 15.24
C ARG A 151 -1.52 -8.73 16.06
N PRO A 152 -1.67 -7.95 17.14
CA PRO A 152 -0.54 -7.51 17.96
C PRO A 152 0.39 -8.64 18.40
N GLU A 153 -0.16 -9.77 18.85
CA GLU A 153 0.64 -10.92 19.27
C GLU A 153 1.40 -11.60 18.12
N GLN A 154 0.84 -11.56 16.91
CA GLN A 154 1.50 -12.08 15.71
C GLN A 154 2.64 -11.16 15.28
N ARG A 155 2.39 -9.84 15.27
CA ARG A 155 3.39 -8.82 14.95
C ARG A 155 4.56 -8.89 15.93
N GLU A 156 4.27 -9.01 17.22
CA GLU A 156 5.28 -9.17 18.26
C GLU A 156 6.15 -10.42 18.02
N ALA A 157 5.54 -11.56 17.68
CA ALA A 157 6.29 -12.78 17.37
C ALA A 157 7.18 -12.62 16.12
N ILE A 158 6.68 -11.97 15.07
CA ILE A 158 7.45 -11.67 13.85
C ILE A 158 8.66 -10.78 14.19
N ASP A 159 8.44 -9.69 14.91
CA ASP A 159 9.50 -8.74 15.26
C ASP A 159 10.54 -9.34 16.21
N LYS A 160 10.11 -10.14 17.19
CA LYS A 160 11.02 -10.90 18.06
C LYS A 160 11.87 -11.87 17.25
N THR A 161 11.28 -12.58 16.29
CA THR A 161 12.00 -13.54 15.44
C THR A 161 13.04 -12.83 14.57
N LYS A 162 12.66 -11.73 13.92
CA LYS A 162 13.59 -10.92 13.13
C LYS A 162 14.75 -10.39 13.96
N LYS A 163 14.50 -10.00 15.21
CA LYS A 163 15.55 -9.54 16.13
C LYS A 163 16.45 -10.69 16.55
N GLN A 164 15.88 -11.85 16.89
CA GLN A 164 16.61 -13.06 17.26
C GLN A 164 17.55 -13.51 16.13
N PHE A 165 17.06 -13.47 14.89
CA PHE A 165 17.83 -13.93 13.73
C PHE A 165 19.03 -13.05 13.35
N ARG A 166 19.22 -11.92 14.03
CA ARG A 166 20.46 -11.14 13.93
C ARG A 166 21.61 -11.75 14.73
N ASN A 167 21.29 -12.54 15.76
CA ASN A 167 22.27 -13.07 16.73
C ASN A 167 22.26 -14.60 16.84
N SER A 168 21.22 -15.27 16.33
CA SER A 168 21.00 -16.71 16.41
C SER A 168 20.31 -17.21 15.14
N ASN A 169 20.29 -18.50 14.88
CA ASN A 169 19.63 -19.09 13.70
C ASN A 169 18.35 -19.87 14.06
N GLU A 170 17.94 -19.83 15.32
CA GLU A 170 16.84 -20.65 15.83
C GLU A 170 15.82 -19.79 16.61
N MET A 171 14.55 -20.14 16.48
CA MET A 171 13.44 -19.51 17.18
C MET A 171 12.32 -20.51 17.44
N LEU A 172 11.87 -20.59 18.68
CA LEU A 172 10.72 -21.40 19.08
C LEU A 172 9.55 -20.48 19.45
N TRP A 173 8.37 -20.73 18.86
CA TRP A 173 7.15 -19.98 19.19
C TRP A 173 6.26 -20.78 20.13
N TYR A 174 6.05 -20.28 21.34
CA TYR A 174 5.01 -20.76 22.23
C TYR A 174 3.64 -20.18 21.81
N ALA A 175 3.05 -20.76 20.78
CA ALA A 175 1.86 -20.22 20.12
C ALA A 175 0.56 -20.93 20.58
N LYS A 176 -0.41 -20.14 21.06
CA LYS A 176 -1.77 -20.61 21.38
C LYS A 176 -2.49 -21.21 20.16
N MET A 177 -3.61 -21.91 20.42
CA MET A 177 -4.50 -22.39 19.35
C MET A 177 -4.95 -21.23 18.45
N ARG A 178 -5.05 -21.47 17.13
CA ARG A 178 -5.43 -20.48 16.11
C ARG A 178 -4.58 -19.19 16.12
N PHE A 179 -3.34 -19.28 16.60
CA PHE A 179 -2.39 -18.17 16.53
C PHE A 179 -2.10 -17.71 15.10
N GLY A 180 -2.21 -18.59 14.10
CA GLY A 180 -1.86 -18.28 12.71
C GLY A 180 -0.37 -18.44 12.41
N LYS A 181 0.24 -19.52 12.95
CA LYS A 181 1.67 -19.82 12.84
C LYS A 181 2.18 -19.74 11.40
N THR A 182 1.46 -20.34 10.46
CA THR A 182 1.84 -20.36 9.04
C THR A 182 1.94 -18.96 8.46
N LEU A 183 0.91 -18.13 8.62
CA LEU A 183 0.89 -16.77 8.10
C LEU A 183 1.99 -15.91 8.73
N SER A 184 2.17 -16.00 10.04
CA SER A 184 3.23 -15.27 10.73
C SER A 184 4.63 -15.72 10.31
N ALA A 185 4.85 -17.02 10.11
CA ALA A 185 6.15 -17.54 9.65
C ALA A 185 6.45 -17.08 8.21
N LEU A 186 5.47 -17.14 7.32
CA LEU A 186 5.60 -16.62 5.95
C LEU A 186 5.88 -15.11 5.93
N GLN A 187 5.35 -14.36 6.89
CA GLN A 187 5.66 -12.94 7.03
C GLN A 187 7.12 -12.70 7.46
N VAL A 188 7.68 -13.54 8.35
CA VAL A 188 9.12 -13.49 8.68
C VAL A 188 9.97 -13.74 7.43
N VAL A 189 9.66 -14.81 6.69
CA VAL A 189 10.34 -15.16 5.42
C VAL A 189 10.33 -13.98 4.45
N LYS A 190 9.16 -13.35 4.28
CA LYS A 190 8.99 -12.18 3.41
C LYS A 190 9.80 -10.97 3.89
N GLU A 191 9.72 -10.61 5.17
CA GLU A 191 10.42 -9.42 5.69
C GLU A 191 11.94 -9.59 5.81
N MET A 192 12.43 -10.82 5.83
CA MET A 192 13.86 -11.15 5.84
C MET A 192 14.43 -11.47 4.46
N ASN A 193 13.61 -11.41 3.41
CA ASN A 193 13.99 -11.72 2.02
C ASN A 193 14.63 -13.10 1.86
N PHE A 194 14.12 -14.11 2.59
CA PHE A 194 14.60 -15.48 2.42
C PHE A 194 14.13 -16.03 1.07
N THR A 195 15.08 -16.44 0.23
CA THR A 195 14.82 -16.89 -1.15
C THR A 195 14.59 -18.39 -1.26
N ARG A 196 15.18 -19.19 -0.35
CA ARG A 196 15.02 -20.64 -0.29
C ARG A 196 14.41 -20.99 1.06
N THR A 197 13.18 -21.50 1.04
CA THR A 197 12.42 -21.82 2.26
C THR A 197 11.87 -23.23 2.15
N LEU A 198 12.21 -24.07 3.14
CA LEU A 198 11.65 -25.40 3.30
C LEU A 198 10.67 -25.38 4.48
N ILE A 199 9.42 -25.76 4.24
CA ILE A 199 8.38 -25.86 5.27
C ILE A 199 8.15 -27.35 5.55
N LEU A 200 8.50 -27.78 6.77
CA LEU A 200 8.31 -29.15 7.23
C LEU A 200 7.08 -29.20 8.15
N THR A 201 6.14 -30.10 7.86
CA THR A 201 4.96 -30.36 8.70
C THR A 201 4.80 -31.86 8.91
N HIS A 202 4.49 -32.26 10.14
CA HIS A 202 4.25 -33.66 10.51
C HIS A 202 2.84 -34.15 10.09
N ARG A 203 1.92 -33.24 9.73
CA ARG A 203 0.59 -33.63 9.23
C ARG A 203 0.39 -33.14 7.79
N PRO A 204 0.07 -34.04 6.84
CA PRO A 204 -0.43 -33.64 5.54
C PRO A 204 -1.90 -33.27 5.72
N VAL A 205 -2.19 -31.96 5.64
CA VAL A 205 -3.53 -31.36 5.53
C VAL A 205 -4.38 -31.30 6.83
N VAL A 206 -4.80 -30.06 7.16
CA VAL A 206 -6.15 -29.73 7.65
C VAL A 206 -6.64 -28.59 6.75
#